data_AF-A0A524G6X5-F1
#
_entry.id   AF-A0A524G6X5-F1
#
_cell.length_a   1.000
_cell.length_b   1.000
_cell.length_c   1.000
_cell.angle_alpha   90.00
_cell.angle_beta   90.00
_cell.angle_gamma   90.00
#
_symmetry.space_group_name_H-M   'P 1'
#
loop_
_entity.id
_entity.type
_entity.pdbx_description
1 polymer ?
#
loop_
_entity_poly.entity_id
_entity_poly.type
_entity_poly.pdbx_seq_one_letter_code
_entity_poly.pdbx_strand_id
1 'polypeptide(L)'
;MHSSEALQRLAEAMAGEICLAESNPGAIMRRWRERFNISQKRLAKHLSVSPSVISDYESGRRKSPRVETIKRFVEGLIEMDGEEGGRVAVALEKLIAPEIASDAIIDSREFGFPVPSRLLVEHLDCNVLTHHNLLDRDIYGYTALDSIRAIVSLTPQQLLKLYGGTTQRGAILANVSTGRSPMVAIKASQIGTSVAVKPAVVILHGVKELDPLAVKIADSIHLPLCVSEISSTEELVREIRSFDPQI
;
A
#
# COMPACT_ATOMS: atom_id res chain seq x y z
N MET A 1 17.95 -5.83 17.96
CA MET A 1 16.94 -6.33 17.02
C MET A 1 16.17 -5.14 16.51
N HIS A 2 16.35 -4.75 15.25
CA HIS A 2 15.49 -3.75 14.63
C HIS A 2 14.13 -4.40 14.42
N SER A 3 13.14 -4.03 15.23
CA SER A 3 11.74 -4.36 14.96
C SER A 3 11.39 -3.74 13.60
N SER A 4 10.89 -4.54 12.67
CA SER A 4 10.32 -4.01 11.43
C SER A 4 9.22 -3.01 11.79
N GLU A 5 9.16 -1.86 11.13
CA GLU A 5 8.11 -0.85 11.32
C GLU A 5 6.70 -1.46 11.23
N ALA A 6 6.55 -2.51 10.41
CA ALA A 6 5.31 -3.27 10.26
C ALA A 6 4.94 -4.07 11.52
N LEU A 7 5.91 -4.70 12.19
CA LEU A 7 5.69 -5.41 13.46
C LEU A 7 5.32 -4.44 14.58
N GLN A 8 5.88 -3.23 14.57
CA GLN A 8 5.52 -2.20 15.53
C GLN A 8 4.08 -1.74 15.36
N ARG A 9 3.63 -1.50 14.11
CA ARG A 9 2.23 -1.15 13.81
C ARG A 9 1.27 -2.28 14.16
N LEU A 10 1.64 -3.53 13.90
CA LEU A 10 0.88 -4.70 14.32
C LEU A 10 0.72 -4.73 15.84
N ALA A 11 1.81 -4.50 16.57
CA ALA A 11 1.78 -4.45 18.04
C ALA A 11 0.88 -3.32 18.56
N GLU A 12 0.96 -2.13 17.97
CA GLU A 12 0.12 -0.97 18.30
C GLU A 12 -1.37 -1.26 18.04
N ALA A 13 -1.70 -1.89 16.91
CA ALA A 13 -3.07 -2.27 16.58
C ALA A 13 -3.62 -3.32 17.55
N MET A 14 -2.84 -4.36 17.87
CA MET A 14 -3.23 -5.38 18.85
C MET A 14 -3.44 -4.79 20.24
N ALA A 15 -2.49 -3.96 20.70
CA ALA A 15 -2.59 -3.29 21.99
C ALA A 15 -3.77 -2.32 22.03
N GLY A 16 -4.01 -1.57 20.96
CA GLY A 16 -5.14 -0.66 20.81
C GLY A 16 -6.48 -1.38 20.91
N GLU A 17 -6.68 -2.50 20.20
CA GLU A 17 -7.91 -3.28 20.27
C GLU A 17 -8.17 -3.82 21.69
N ILE A 18 -7.12 -4.25 22.39
CA ILE A 18 -7.23 -4.73 23.78
C ILE A 18 -7.57 -3.57 24.72
N CYS A 19 -6.91 -2.43 24.60
CA CYS A 19 -7.10 -1.26 25.47
C CYS A 19 -8.47 -0.60 25.29
N LEU A 20 -8.97 -0.54 24.05
CA LEU A 20 -10.26 0.10 23.72
C LEU A 20 -11.46 -0.80 24.00
N ALA A 21 -11.24 -2.07 24.36
CA ALA A 21 -12.32 -2.99 24.71
C ALA A 21 -12.87 -2.70 26.11
N GLU A 22 -13.92 -1.87 26.17
CA GLU A 22 -14.51 -1.38 27.43
C GLU A 22 -15.06 -2.49 28.36
N SER A 23 -15.60 -3.57 27.79
CA SER A 23 -16.34 -4.59 28.56
C SER A 23 -15.62 -5.93 28.73
N ASN A 24 -14.74 -6.31 27.79
CA ASN A 24 -14.07 -7.62 27.85
C ASN A 24 -12.73 -7.67 27.09
N PRO A 25 -11.67 -7.02 27.60
CA PRO A 25 -10.34 -7.06 27.00
C PRO A 25 -9.77 -8.50 26.97
N GLY A 26 -10.16 -9.34 27.93
CA GLY A 26 -9.78 -10.75 28.00
C GLY A 26 -10.19 -11.57 26.78
N ALA A 27 -11.40 -11.35 26.28
CA ALA A 27 -11.87 -12.00 25.05
C ALA A 27 -11.04 -11.59 23.84
N ILE A 28 -10.62 -10.32 23.76
CA ILE A 28 -9.76 -9.82 22.68
C ILE A 28 -8.38 -10.47 22.74
N MET A 29 -7.77 -10.54 23.93
CA MET A 29 -6.51 -11.26 24.15
C MET A 29 -6.62 -12.70 23.68
N ARG A 30 -7.70 -13.41 24.05
CA ARG A 30 -7.94 -14.78 23.60
C ARG A 30 -7.98 -14.90 22.07
N ARG A 31 -8.73 -14.02 21.40
CA ARG A 31 -8.82 -14.01 19.93
C ARG A 31 -7.45 -13.82 19.28
N TRP A 32 -6.64 -12.88 19.79
CA TRP A 32 -5.29 -12.66 19.29
C TRP A 32 -4.41 -13.88 19.48
N ARG A 33 -4.38 -14.46 20.69
CA ARG A 33 -3.61 -15.68 20.95
C ARG A 33 -4.00 -16.82 19.99
N GLU A 34 -5.30 -17.02 19.78
CA GLU A 34 -5.81 -18.07 18.89
C GLU A 34 -5.48 -17.82 17.42
N ARG A 35 -5.50 -16.56 16.95
CA ARG A 35 -5.06 -16.19 15.60
C ARG A 35 -3.58 -16.50 15.36
N PHE A 36 -2.75 -16.30 16.36
CA PHE A 36 -1.33 -16.70 16.35
C PHE A 36 -1.13 -18.21 16.52
N ASN A 37 -2.20 -19.00 16.69
CA ASN A 37 -2.15 -20.44 16.92
C ASN A 37 -1.29 -20.84 18.14
N ILE A 38 -1.23 -19.98 19.15
CA ILE A 38 -0.44 -20.20 20.36
C ILE A 38 -1.36 -20.74 21.47
N SER A 39 -0.94 -21.79 22.18
CA SER A 39 -1.71 -22.29 23.34
C SER A 39 -1.43 -21.48 24.61
N GLN A 40 -2.38 -21.41 25.55
CA GLN A 40 -2.20 -20.73 26.84
C GLN A 40 -0.95 -21.22 27.59
N LYS A 41 -0.70 -22.53 27.56
CA LYS A 41 0.47 -23.15 28.20
C LYS A 41 1.78 -22.68 27.57
N ARG A 42 1.82 -22.58 26.24
CA ARG A 42 3.01 -22.17 25.49
C ARG A 42 3.31 -20.68 25.72
N LEU A 43 2.28 -19.83 25.67
CA LEU A 43 2.42 -18.40 25.98
C LEU A 43 2.84 -18.16 27.43
N ALA A 44 2.22 -18.86 28.38
CA ALA A 44 2.57 -18.73 29.79
C ALA A 44 4.03 -19.10 30.07
N LYS A 45 4.53 -20.16 29.41
CA LYS A 45 5.94 -20.56 29.49
C LYS A 45 6.86 -19.46 28.97
N HIS A 46 6.54 -18.89 27.80
CA HIS A 46 7.32 -17.78 27.21
C HIS A 46 7.37 -16.56 28.13
N LEU A 47 6.22 -16.17 28.68
CA LEU A 47 6.10 -15.02 29.57
C LEU A 47 6.56 -15.29 31.01
N SER A 48 7.03 -16.49 31.32
CA SER A 48 7.44 -16.91 32.67
C SER A 48 6.35 -16.67 33.73
N VAL A 49 5.11 -17.02 33.39
CA VAL A 49 3.94 -16.95 34.29
C VAL A 49 3.22 -18.30 34.35
N SER A 50 2.36 -18.48 35.34
CA SER A 50 1.50 -19.67 35.39
C SER A 50 0.44 -19.64 34.27
N PRO A 51 0.09 -20.78 33.64
CA PRO A 51 -1.04 -20.88 32.69
C PRO A 51 -2.37 -20.34 33.24
N SER A 52 -2.57 -20.43 34.56
CA SER A 52 -3.75 -19.86 35.22
C SER A 52 -3.85 -18.35 35.06
N VAL A 53 -2.73 -17.62 34.97
CA VAL A 53 -2.72 -16.16 34.78
C VAL A 53 -3.28 -15.78 33.42
N ILE A 54 -2.88 -16.49 32.36
CA ILE A 54 -3.41 -16.29 31.01
C ILE A 54 -4.90 -16.65 30.97
N SER A 55 -5.27 -17.79 31.56
CA SER A 55 -6.67 -18.22 31.66
C SER A 55 -7.55 -17.21 32.41
N ASP A 56 -7.06 -16.62 33.50
CA ASP A 56 -7.78 -15.63 34.31
C ASP A 56 -8.09 -14.35 33.52
N TYR A 57 -7.16 -13.89 32.69
CA TYR A 57 -7.41 -12.75 31.80
C TYR A 57 -8.39 -13.14 30.69
N GLU A 58 -8.13 -14.24 29.97
CA GLU A 58 -8.96 -14.66 28.83
C GLU A 58 -10.41 -15.02 29.19
N SER A 59 -10.64 -15.47 30.42
CA SER A 59 -11.98 -15.78 30.94
C SER A 59 -12.70 -14.57 31.55
N GLY A 60 -12.05 -13.41 31.61
CA GLY A 60 -12.62 -12.21 32.22
C GLY A 60 -12.68 -12.24 33.76
N ARG A 61 -12.10 -13.26 34.41
CA ARG A 61 -11.92 -13.27 35.89
C ARG A 61 -11.10 -12.07 36.35
N ARG A 62 -10.15 -11.63 35.52
CA ARG A 62 -9.43 -10.35 35.68
C ARG A 62 -9.94 -9.35 34.65
N LYS A 63 -10.63 -8.32 35.15
CA LYS A 63 -11.41 -7.38 34.31
C LYS A 63 -10.56 -6.44 33.46
N SER A 64 -9.36 -6.06 33.92
CA SER A 64 -8.55 -5.03 33.24
C SER A 64 -7.05 -5.36 33.33
N PRO A 65 -6.42 -5.80 32.22
CA PRO A 65 -4.97 -5.98 32.19
C PRO A 65 -4.27 -4.63 32.28
N ARG A 66 -3.14 -4.57 33.00
CA ARG A 66 -2.29 -3.37 33.04
C ARG A 66 -1.57 -3.18 31.71
N VAL A 67 -1.19 -1.95 31.39
CA VAL A 67 -0.43 -1.61 30.16
C VAL A 67 0.79 -2.51 29.98
N GLU A 68 1.56 -2.76 31.03
CA GLU A 68 2.72 -3.66 31.00
C GLU A 68 2.34 -5.11 30.69
N THR A 69 1.18 -5.58 31.17
CA THR A 69 0.67 -6.93 30.86
C THR A 69 0.27 -7.04 29.40
N ILE A 70 -0.40 -6.02 28.86
CA ILE A 70 -0.79 -5.97 27.44
C ILE A 70 0.47 -5.95 26.56
N LYS A 71 1.44 -5.10 26.89
CA LYS A 71 2.72 -5.01 26.18
C LYS A 71 3.43 -6.37 26.13
N ARG A 72 3.66 -7.00 27.28
CA ARG A 72 4.32 -8.32 27.36
C ARG A 72 3.54 -9.40 26.61
N PHE A 73 2.21 -9.35 26.65
CA PHE A 73 1.36 -10.29 25.92
C PHE A 73 1.53 -10.13 24.40
N VAL A 74 1.43 -8.92 23.89
CA VAL A 74 1.54 -8.61 22.46
C VAL A 74 2.94 -8.92 21.94
N GLU A 75 3.99 -8.45 22.62
CA GLU A 75 5.38 -8.71 22.27
C GLU A 75 5.66 -10.22 22.28
N GLY A 76 5.19 -10.94 23.30
CA GLY A 76 5.36 -12.39 23.40
C GLY A 76 4.71 -13.16 22.24
N LEU A 77 3.53 -12.76 21.76
CA LEU A 77 2.92 -13.40 20.59
C LEU A 77 3.75 -13.19 19.31
N ILE A 78 4.26 -11.96 19.11
CA ILE A 78 5.05 -11.61 17.93
C ILE A 78 6.42 -12.31 17.95
N GLU A 79 7.08 -12.35 19.11
CA GLU A 79 8.34 -13.07 19.30
C GLU A 79 8.19 -14.56 19.01
N MET A 80 7.17 -15.19 19.58
CA MET A 80 6.91 -16.62 19.40
C MET A 80 6.55 -17.00 17.96
N ASP A 81 5.87 -16.12 17.21
CA ASP A 81 5.65 -16.31 15.78
C ASP A 81 6.94 -16.12 14.98
N GLY A 82 7.78 -15.14 15.36
CA GLY A 82 9.09 -14.91 14.76
C GLY A 82 10.00 -16.14 14.87
N GLU A 83 9.99 -16.84 16.00
CA GLU A 83 10.71 -18.11 16.20
C GLU A 83 10.24 -19.23 15.26
N GLU A 84 8.97 -19.21 14.83
CA GLU A 84 8.37 -20.19 13.91
C GLU A 84 8.30 -19.70 12.44
N GLY A 85 9.05 -18.65 12.13
CA GLY A 85 9.20 -18.13 10.76
C GLY A 85 8.25 -16.98 10.40
N GLY A 86 7.56 -16.37 11.37
CA GLY A 86 6.87 -15.08 11.24
C GLY A 86 5.62 -15.11 10.35
N ARG A 87 5.04 -16.29 10.11
CA ARG A 87 4.00 -16.46 9.08
C ARG A 87 2.72 -15.72 9.42
N VAL A 88 2.35 -15.68 10.70
CA VAL A 88 1.09 -15.06 11.13
C VAL A 88 1.25 -13.55 11.18
N ALA A 89 2.35 -13.02 11.70
CA ALA A 89 2.64 -11.60 11.68
C ALA A 89 2.68 -11.06 10.24
N VAL A 90 3.39 -11.72 9.33
CA VAL A 90 3.43 -11.32 7.90
C VAL A 90 2.06 -11.36 7.23
N ALA A 91 1.18 -12.30 7.59
CA ALA A 91 -0.17 -12.37 7.06
C ALA A 91 -1.07 -11.25 7.61
N LEU A 92 -0.92 -10.90 8.89
CA LEU A 92 -1.70 -9.87 9.58
C LEU A 92 -1.21 -8.45 9.27
N GLU A 93 0.10 -8.27 9.03
CA GLU A 93 0.68 -7.03 8.52
C GLU A 93 -0.03 -6.59 7.23
N LYS A 94 -0.35 -7.53 6.34
CA LYS A 94 -1.10 -7.24 5.10
C LYS A 94 -2.53 -6.75 5.32
N LEU A 95 -3.12 -7.02 6.49
CA LEU A 95 -4.48 -6.65 6.87
C LEU A 95 -4.53 -5.36 7.71
N ILE A 96 -3.46 -5.07 8.46
CA ILE A 96 -3.35 -3.93 9.38
C ILE A 96 -2.60 -2.75 8.77
N ALA A 97 -1.77 -2.99 7.74
CA ALA A 97 -1.17 -1.90 6.97
C ALA A 97 -2.29 -0.97 6.50
N PRO A 98 -2.34 0.29 6.98
CA PRO A 98 -3.25 1.27 6.45
C PRO A 98 -2.98 1.44 4.95
N GLU A 99 -4.03 1.76 4.21
CA GLU A 99 -3.98 2.35 2.87
C GLU A 99 -2.76 3.25 2.75
N ILE A 100 -1.80 2.81 1.95
CA ILE A 100 -0.68 3.53 1.35
C ILE A 100 -0.50 4.96 1.90
N ALA A 101 -0.09 5.08 3.16
CA ALA A 101 0.41 6.33 3.70
C ALA A 101 1.90 6.41 3.34
N SER A 102 2.17 6.46 2.04
CA SER A 102 3.52 6.68 1.55
C SER A 102 3.66 8.16 1.21
N ASP A 103 4.71 8.77 1.74
CA ASP A 103 5.32 10.01 1.27
C ASP A 103 5.62 10.03 -0.25
N ALA A 104 5.45 8.90 -0.93
CA ALA A 104 5.46 8.78 -2.38
C ALA A 104 4.12 9.11 -3.06
N ILE A 105 2.96 9.04 -2.39
CA ILE A 105 1.70 9.50 -2.98
C ILE A 105 1.66 11.03 -2.88
N ILE A 106 1.64 11.67 -4.05
CA ILE A 106 1.48 13.12 -4.18
C ILE A 106 0.01 13.49 -4.08
N ASP A 107 -0.83 12.78 -4.84
CA ASP A 107 -2.27 13.00 -4.90
C ASP A 107 -2.98 11.75 -5.44
N SER A 108 -4.24 11.56 -5.11
CA SER A 108 -5.05 10.46 -5.65
C SER A 108 -6.52 10.81 -5.57
N ARG A 109 -7.27 10.51 -6.62
CA ARG A 109 -8.71 10.77 -6.67
C ARG A 109 -9.44 9.64 -7.40
N GLU A 110 -10.58 9.26 -6.86
CA GLU A 110 -11.55 8.38 -7.51
C GLU A 110 -12.64 9.23 -8.18
N PHE A 111 -13.12 8.78 -9.34
CA PHE A 111 -14.23 9.37 -10.06
C PHE A 111 -15.50 8.57 -9.80
N GLY A 112 -16.61 9.27 -9.59
CA GLY A 112 -17.93 8.64 -9.41
C GLY A 112 -18.54 8.08 -10.70
N PHE A 113 -17.89 8.29 -11.85
CA PHE A 113 -18.34 7.91 -13.18
C PHE A 113 -17.11 7.65 -14.08
N PRO A 114 -17.27 6.87 -15.17
CA PRO A 114 -16.20 6.66 -16.15
C PRO A 114 -15.79 7.98 -16.83
N VAL A 115 -14.48 8.25 -16.88
CA VAL A 115 -13.90 9.44 -17.51
C VAL A 115 -12.91 9.01 -18.59
N PRO A 116 -13.07 9.41 -19.87
CA PRO A 116 -12.08 9.11 -20.90
C PRO A 116 -10.70 9.63 -20.50
N SER A 117 -9.68 8.78 -20.53
CA SER A 117 -8.33 9.16 -20.07
C SER A 117 -7.71 10.31 -20.88
N ARG A 118 -8.15 10.50 -22.14
CA ARG A 118 -7.80 11.65 -22.98
C ARG A 118 -8.05 12.99 -22.29
N LEU A 119 -9.14 13.14 -21.52
CA LEU A 119 -9.46 14.40 -20.83
C LEU A 119 -8.39 14.76 -19.78
N LEU A 120 -7.93 13.77 -19.03
CA LEU A 120 -6.85 13.96 -18.05
C LEU A 120 -5.52 14.29 -18.74
N VAL A 121 -5.21 13.63 -19.87
CA VAL A 121 -3.99 13.86 -20.65
C VAL A 121 -3.97 15.27 -21.23
N GLU A 122 -5.09 15.73 -21.79
CA GLU A 122 -5.22 17.10 -22.33
C GLU A 122 -5.13 18.16 -21.22
N HIS A 123 -5.80 17.93 -20.09
CA HIS A 123 -5.76 18.86 -18.94
C HIS A 123 -4.36 19.03 -18.37
N LEU A 124 -3.52 18.00 -18.42
CA LEU A 124 -2.15 18.01 -17.91
C LEU A 124 -1.10 18.37 -18.96
N ASP A 125 -1.52 18.99 -20.07
CA ASP A 125 -0.66 19.43 -21.19
C ASP A 125 0.34 18.35 -21.62
N CYS A 126 -0.19 17.16 -21.91
CA CYS A 126 0.64 15.99 -22.19
C CYS A 126 0.89 15.76 -23.68
N ASN A 127 2.15 15.55 -24.03
CA ASN A 127 2.54 14.94 -25.30
C ASN A 127 2.37 13.42 -25.23
N VAL A 128 1.60 12.84 -26.14
CA VAL A 128 1.29 11.41 -26.18
C VAL A 128 2.32 10.68 -27.05
N LEU A 129 3.03 9.73 -26.46
CA LEU A 129 4.13 9.02 -27.12
C LEU A 129 3.68 7.72 -27.79
N THR A 130 2.70 7.03 -27.22
CA THR A 130 2.22 5.73 -27.69
C THR A 130 0.71 5.59 -27.55
N HIS A 131 0.11 4.72 -28.39
CA HIS A 131 -1.27 4.23 -28.18
C HIS A 131 -2.36 5.31 -28.00
N HIS A 132 -2.31 6.38 -28.82
CA HIS A 132 -3.29 7.48 -28.81
C HIS A 132 -4.76 7.00 -28.82
N ASN A 133 -5.04 5.98 -29.63
CA ASN A 133 -6.37 5.39 -29.77
C ASN A 133 -6.89 4.68 -28.50
N LEU A 134 -6.02 4.39 -27.54
CA LEU A 134 -6.45 3.79 -26.27
C LEU A 134 -6.81 4.85 -25.23
N LEU A 135 -6.58 6.14 -25.50
CA LEU A 135 -6.93 7.23 -24.57
C LEU A 135 -8.45 7.47 -24.46
N ASP A 136 -9.23 6.98 -25.42
CA ASP A 136 -10.70 6.99 -25.35
C ASP A 136 -11.26 5.97 -24.36
N ARG A 137 -10.41 5.13 -23.75
CA ARG A 137 -10.81 4.23 -22.67
C ARG A 137 -11.03 5.02 -21.39
N ASP A 138 -12.04 4.61 -20.65
CA ASP A 138 -12.39 5.23 -19.40
C ASP A 138 -11.41 4.90 -18.27
N ILE A 139 -11.19 5.86 -17.39
CA ILE A 139 -10.56 5.70 -16.09
C ILE A 139 -11.57 6.05 -15.01
N TYR A 140 -11.43 5.39 -13.86
CA TYR A 140 -12.25 5.62 -12.67
C TYR A 140 -11.50 6.42 -11.60
N GLY A 141 -10.34 6.95 -11.94
CA GLY A 141 -9.51 7.73 -11.04
C GLY A 141 -8.10 7.88 -11.56
N TYR A 142 -7.28 8.57 -10.78
CA TYR A 142 -5.83 8.63 -10.98
C TYR A 142 -5.10 8.46 -9.65
N THR A 143 -3.81 8.11 -9.75
CA THR A 143 -2.88 8.20 -8.63
C THR A 143 -1.60 8.86 -9.12
N ALA A 144 -1.21 9.95 -8.46
CA ALA A 144 0.02 10.68 -8.68
C ALA A 144 1.08 10.30 -7.64
N LEU A 145 2.25 9.91 -8.12
CA LEU A 145 3.36 9.39 -7.33
C LEU A 145 4.64 10.16 -7.60
N ASP A 146 5.44 10.38 -6.56
CA ASP A 146 6.84 10.70 -6.72
C ASP A 146 7.60 9.42 -7.11
N SER A 147 8.14 9.36 -8.34
CA SER A 147 8.76 8.14 -8.86
C SER A 147 10.00 7.70 -8.08
N ILE A 148 10.75 8.66 -7.48
CA ILE A 148 11.97 8.36 -6.73
C ILE A 148 11.61 7.83 -5.35
N ARG A 149 10.66 8.49 -4.67
CA ARG A 149 10.19 8.00 -3.36
C ARG A 149 9.45 6.68 -3.50
N ALA A 150 8.64 6.52 -4.54
CA ALA A 150 7.88 5.30 -4.78
C ALA A 150 8.80 4.07 -4.89
N ILE A 151 9.87 4.15 -5.68
CA ILE A 151 10.77 3.00 -5.88
C ILE A 151 11.60 2.67 -4.62
N VAL A 152 11.89 3.66 -3.77
CA VAL A 152 12.69 3.50 -2.55
C VAL A 152 11.84 3.02 -1.37
N SER A 153 10.64 3.56 -1.20
CA SER A 153 9.81 3.36 -0.01
C SER A 153 8.78 2.26 -0.15
N LEU A 154 8.33 1.95 -1.37
CA LEU A 154 7.24 0.99 -1.58
C LEU A 154 7.77 -0.41 -1.88
N THR A 155 7.13 -1.38 -1.25
CA THR A 155 7.27 -2.79 -1.66
C THR A 155 6.65 -3.02 -3.05
N PRO A 156 7.10 -4.05 -3.78
CA PRO A 156 6.50 -4.40 -5.08
C PRO A 156 4.98 -4.59 -5.02
N GLN A 157 4.44 -5.15 -3.92
CA GLN A 157 3.00 -5.34 -3.78
C GLN A 157 2.24 -4.03 -3.55
N GLN A 158 2.83 -3.05 -2.84
CA GLN A 158 2.23 -1.73 -2.67
C GLN A 158 2.23 -0.94 -3.98
N LEU A 159 3.35 -0.99 -4.73
CA LEU A 159 3.44 -0.38 -6.05
C LEU A 159 2.38 -0.96 -7.00
N LEU A 160 2.18 -2.29 -6.95
CA LEU A 160 1.14 -2.96 -7.74
C LEU A 160 -0.27 -2.46 -7.44
N LYS A 161 -0.59 -2.25 -6.15
CA LYS A 161 -1.90 -1.74 -5.74
C LYS A 161 -2.16 -0.33 -6.30
N LEU A 162 -1.14 0.52 -6.36
CA LEU A 162 -1.22 1.88 -6.90
C LEU A 162 -1.46 1.90 -8.42
N TYR A 163 -1.01 0.87 -9.13
CA TYR A 163 -1.20 0.75 -10.58
C TYR A 163 -2.54 0.13 -10.98
N GLY A 164 -3.43 -0.18 -10.01
CA GLY A 164 -4.80 -0.62 -10.29
C GLY A 164 -5.17 -1.97 -9.69
N GLY A 165 -4.91 -2.18 -8.40
CA GLY A 165 -5.26 -3.44 -7.72
C GLY A 165 -6.73 -3.87 -7.85
N THR A 166 -7.64 -2.96 -8.20
CA THR A 166 -9.07 -3.21 -8.46
C THR A 166 -9.71 -2.29 -9.51
N THR A 167 -9.14 -1.11 -9.80
CA THR A 167 -9.76 -0.09 -10.68
C THR A 167 -8.88 0.28 -11.87
N GLN A 168 -9.49 0.38 -13.06
CA GLN A 168 -8.88 0.91 -14.27
C GLN A 168 -8.62 2.42 -14.06
N ARG A 169 -7.37 2.80 -13.76
CA ARG A 169 -6.99 4.17 -13.36
C ARG A 169 -5.77 4.70 -14.09
N GLY A 170 -5.60 6.02 -14.13
CA GLY A 170 -4.39 6.67 -14.62
C GLY A 170 -3.27 6.68 -13.58
N ALA A 171 -2.02 6.50 -14.00
CA ALA A 171 -0.84 6.65 -13.16
C ALA A 171 -0.04 7.87 -13.59
N ILE A 172 0.17 8.81 -12.67
CA ILE A 172 0.96 10.02 -12.91
C ILE A 172 2.25 9.90 -12.11
N LEU A 173 3.39 9.92 -12.78
CA LEU A 173 4.69 9.71 -12.17
C LEU A 173 5.50 11.00 -12.28
N ALA A 174 5.62 11.71 -11.17
CA ALA A 174 6.39 12.95 -11.06
C ALA A 174 7.86 12.66 -10.71
N ASN A 175 8.70 13.68 -10.88
CA ASN A 175 10.14 13.63 -10.64
C ASN A 175 10.84 12.50 -11.41
N VAL A 176 10.37 12.22 -12.63
CA VAL A 176 10.92 11.17 -13.50
C VAL A 176 12.07 11.73 -14.33
N SER A 177 13.25 11.09 -14.28
CA SER A 177 14.41 11.53 -15.09
C SER A 177 14.29 11.11 -16.56
N THR A 178 14.19 9.80 -16.83
CA THR A 178 14.22 9.23 -18.18
C THR A 178 13.02 8.36 -18.56
N GLY A 179 12.16 8.02 -17.60
CA GLY A 179 11.04 7.10 -17.80
C GLY A 179 11.42 5.62 -17.85
N ARG A 180 12.69 5.25 -18.01
CA ARG A 180 13.11 3.84 -18.08
C ARG A 180 12.75 3.06 -16.81
N SER A 181 13.14 3.56 -15.63
CA SER A 181 12.92 2.89 -14.36
C SER A 181 11.43 2.60 -14.07
N PRO A 182 10.52 3.58 -14.12
CA PRO A 182 9.11 3.32 -13.87
C PRO A 182 8.50 2.36 -14.91
N MET A 183 8.87 2.47 -16.18
CA MET A 183 8.36 1.57 -17.22
C MET A 183 8.86 0.13 -17.05
N VAL A 184 10.13 -0.05 -16.65
CA VAL A 184 10.66 -1.38 -16.30
C VAL A 184 9.90 -1.97 -15.11
N ALA A 185 9.59 -1.17 -14.08
CA ALA A 185 8.81 -1.63 -12.94
C ALA A 185 7.39 -2.07 -13.34
N ILE A 186 6.71 -1.29 -14.18
CA ILE A 186 5.38 -1.63 -14.74
C ILE A 186 5.44 -2.88 -15.62
N LYS A 187 6.51 -3.08 -16.39
CA LYS A 187 6.68 -4.31 -17.18
C LYS A 187 6.91 -5.52 -16.29
N ALA A 188 7.78 -5.38 -15.30
CA ALA A 188 8.12 -6.46 -14.37
C ALA A 188 6.91 -6.91 -13.55
N SER A 189 6.02 -5.99 -13.18
CA SER A 189 4.80 -6.31 -12.43
C SER A 189 3.80 -7.18 -13.21
N GLN A 190 3.94 -7.27 -14.52
CA GLN A 190 3.13 -8.13 -15.38
C GLN A 190 3.68 -9.57 -15.51
N ILE A 191 4.87 -9.83 -14.97
CA ILE A 191 5.52 -11.15 -15.08
C ILE A 191 5.10 -12.02 -13.90
N GLY A 192 4.58 -13.21 -14.17
CA GLY A 192 4.36 -14.25 -13.16
C GLY A 192 3.12 -14.08 -12.27
N THR A 193 2.22 -13.14 -12.58
CA THR A 193 0.96 -12.93 -11.87
C THR A 193 -0.24 -13.29 -12.75
N SER A 194 -1.27 -13.94 -12.19
CA SER A 194 -2.50 -14.33 -12.92
C SER A 194 -3.39 -13.13 -13.29
N VAL A 195 -3.07 -11.94 -12.74
CA VAL A 195 -3.77 -10.68 -12.98
C VAL A 195 -2.70 -9.65 -13.34
N ALA A 196 -2.55 -9.37 -14.63
CA ALA A 196 -1.66 -8.33 -15.11
C ALA A 196 -2.25 -6.97 -14.73
N VAL A 197 -1.79 -6.40 -13.61
CA VAL A 197 -2.19 -5.06 -13.17
C VAL A 197 -1.31 -4.05 -13.90
N LYS A 198 -1.91 -3.34 -14.86
CA LYS A 198 -1.30 -2.17 -15.49
C LYS A 198 -2.27 -0.98 -15.43
N PRO A 199 -1.75 0.25 -15.33
CA PRO A 199 -2.59 1.45 -15.44
C PRO A 199 -3.28 1.51 -16.80
N ALA A 200 -4.35 2.30 -16.89
CA ALA A 200 -5.01 2.59 -18.17
C ALA A 200 -4.18 3.53 -19.04
N VAL A 201 -3.47 4.47 -18.40
CA VAL A 201 -2.56 5.45 -18.99
C VAL A 201 -1.45 5.75 -18.00
N VAL A 202 -0.23 6.00 -18.50
CA VAL A 202 0.89 6.52 -17.71
C VAL A 202 1.26 7.91 -18.20
N ILE A 203 1.32 8.86 -17.29
CA ILE A 203 1.77 10.23 -17.52
C ILE A 203 3.08 10.43 -16.75
N LEU A 204 4.17 10.74 -17.45
CA LEU A 204 5.45 11.06 -16.85
C LEU A 204 5.60 12.57 -16.73
N HIS A 205 6.12 13.05 -15.61
CA HIS A 205 6.41 14.46 -15.38
C HIS A 205 7.86 14.65 -14.89
N GLY A 206 8.50 15.72 -15.37
CA GLY A 206 9.89 16.06 -15.04
C GLY A 206 10.95 15.40 -15.93
N VAL A 207 10.51 14.74 -17.02
CA VAL A 207 11.39 14.03 -17.96
C VAL A 207 12.30 15.03 -18.67
N LYS A 208 13.62 14.90 -18.47
CA LYS A 208 14.62 15.73 -19.17
C LYS A 208 15.07 15.11 -20.47
N GLU A 209 15.27 13.80 -20.46
CA GLU A 209 15.71 13.03 -21.62
C GLU A 209 15.00 11.69 -21.61
N LEU A 210 14.00 11.55 -22.47
CA LEU A 210 13.19 10.34 -22.55
C LEU A 210 14.02 9.18 -23.11
N ASP A 211 14.05 8.08 -22.36
CA ASP A 211 14.73 6.87 -22.81
C ASP A 211 13.92 6.13 -23.88
N PRO A 212 14.50 5.79 -25.04
CA PRO A 212 13.79 5.03 -26.07
C PRO A 212 13.27 3.67 -25.59
N LEU A 213 13.90 3.08 -24.57
CA LEU A 213 13.44 1.82 -23.98
C LEU A 213 12.09 2.00 -23.26
N ALA A 214 11.83 3.16 -22.64
CA ALA A 214 10.56 3.44 -21.98
C ALA A 214 9.39 3.37 -22.98
N VAL A 215 9.57 3.98 -24.16
CA VAL A 215 8.60 3.96 -25.26
C VAL A 215 8.40 2.54 -25.78
N LYS A 216 9.49 1.80 -26.04
CA LYS A 216 9.42 0.39 -26.49
C LYS A 216 8.71 -0.51 -25.49
N ILE A 217 8.94 -0.30 -24.19
CA ILE A 217 8.25 -1.05 -23.14
C ILE A 217 6.76 -0.75 -23.19
N ALA A 218 6.37 0.53 -23.19
CA ALA A 218 4.97 0.96 -23.25
C ALA A 218 4.25 0.37 -24.47
N ASP A 219 4.94 0.37 -25.61
CA ASP A 219 4.43 -0.19 -26.85
C ASP A 219 4.19 -1.70 -26.73
N SER A 220 5.18 -2.45 -26.22
CA SER A 220 5.08 -3.91 -26.06
C SER A 220 3.94 -4.37 -25.14
N ILE A 221 3.50 -3.53 -24.20
CA ILE A 221 2.44 -3.84 -23.24
C ILE A 221 1.12 -3.15 -23.59
N HIS A 222 1.01 -2.50 -24.74
CA HIS A 222 -0.19 -1.77 -25.18
C HIS A 222 -0.67 -0.78 -24.12
N LEU A 223 0.23 0.09 -23.69
CA LEU A 223 -0.02 1.11 -22.66
C LEU A 223 0.24 2.50 -23.25
N PRO A 224 -0.76 3.41 -23.18
CA PRO A 224 -0.56 4.82 -23.47
C PRO A 224 0.46 5.42 -22.52
N LEU A 225 1.54 5.92 -23.08
CA LEU A 225 2.58 6.65 -22.37
C LEU A 225 2.55 8.10 -22.84
N CYS A 226 2.46 9.02 -21.90
CA CYS A 226 2.43 10.45 -22.16
C CYS A 226 3.50 11.13 -21.31
N VAL A 227 3.95 12.31 -21.74
CA VAL A 227 4.84 13.19 -20.98
C VAL A 227 4.13 14.52 -20.79
N SER A 228 3.96 14.96 -19.55
CA SER A 228 3.42 16.27 -19.23
C SER A 228 4.49 17.34 -19.42
N GLU A 229 4.13 18.43 -20.09
CA GLU A 229 4.99 19.60 -20.31
C GLU A 229 4.93 20.61 -19.14
N ILE A 230 4.15 20.30 -18.09
CA ILE A 230 4.08 21.12 -16.87
C ILE A 230 5.48 21.24 -16.25
N SER A 231 5.81 22.46 -15.82
CA SER A 231 7.19 22.84 -15.51
C SER A 231 7.69 22.41 -14.13
N SER A 232 6.76 22.26 -13.17
CA SER A 232 7.06 21.97 -11.78
C SER A 232 6.06 21.01 -11.15
N THR A 233 6.52 20.27 -10.14
CA THR A 233 5.67 19.31 -9.43
C THR A 233 4.56 20.02 -8.66
N GLU A 234 4.79 21.22 -8.14
CA GLU A 234 3.79 22.05 -7.47
C GLU A 234 2.67 22.46 -8.42
N GLU A 235 3.03 22.88 -9.64
CA GLU A 235 2.06 23.21 -10.69
C GLU A 235 1.29 21.97 -11.14
N LEU A 236 1.97 20.83 -11.31
CA LEU A 236 1.33 19.56 -11.61
C LEU A 236 0.28 19.20 -10.56
N VAL A 237 0.60 19.32 -9.27
CA VAL A 237 -0.37 19.05 -8.18
C VAL A 237 -1.57 19.99 -8.27
N ARG A 238 -1.33 21.27 -8.54
CA ARG A 238 -2.40 22.27 -8.67
C ARG A 238 -3.33 21.91 -9.84
N GLU A 239 -2.78 21.58 -11.00
CA GLU A 239 -3.57 21.24 -12.19
C GLU A 239 -4.31 19.92 -12.03
N ILE A 240 -3.67 18.90 -11.46
CA ILE A 240 -4.34 17.62 -11.19
C ILE A 240 -5.54 17.80 -10.25
N ARG A 241 -5.41 18.67 -9.22
CA ARG A 241 -6.50 18.97 -8.28
C ARG A 241 -7.61 19.83 -8.86
N SER A 242 -7.29 20.68 -9.84
CA SER A 242 -8.27 21.51 -10.55
C SER A 242 -9.03 20.75 -11.64
N PHE A 243 -8.54 19.57 -12.06
CA PHE A 243 -9.16 18.78 -13.11
C PHE A 243 -10.63 18.49 -12.77
N ASP A 244 -11.56 18.98 -13.58
CA ASP A 244 -12.98 18.66 -13.49
C ASP A 244 -13.43 18.05 -14.83
N PRO A 245 -13.70 16.74 -14.89
CA PRO A 245 -14.12 16.09 -16.12
C PRO A 245 -15.57 16.40 -16.55
N GLN A 246 -16.32 17.22 -15.80
CA GLN A 246 -17.70 17.60 -16.12
C GLN A 246 -17.84 18.96 -16.83
N ILE A 247 -16.75 19.73 -16.94
CA ILE A 247 -16.70 21.07 -17.55
C ILE A 247 -16.01 20.96 -18.91
#